data_AF-A0A963NPJ7-F1
#
_entry.id   AF-A0A963NPJ7-F1
#
_cell.length_a   1.000
_cell.length_b   1.000
_cell.length_c   1.000
_cell.angle_alpha   90.00
_cell.angle_beta   90.00
_cell.angle_gamma   90.00
#
_symmetry.space_group_name_H-M   'P 1'
#
loop_
_entity.id
_entity.type
_entity.pdbx_description
1 polymer ?
#
loop_
_entity_poly.entity_id
_entity_poly.type
_entity_poly.pdbx_seq_one_letter_code
_entity_poly.pdbx_strand_id
1 'polypeptide(L)'
;MVSALTLTPAYDICPQGRASNEASQAIRITGSNNLSQLKTCLTAAHNFLLSEAQAHAIFDRLTTAIKKHWNEVCEEAELSEIDRKLFWGGQFLNPFSTVVS
;
A
#
# COMPACT_ATOMS: atom_id res chain seq x y z
N MET A 1 7.89 37.40 -7.54
CA MET A 1 7.27 36.42 -6.61
C MET A 1 7.38 35.07 -7.28
N VAL A 2 8.21 34.15 -6.76
CA VAL A 2 8.35 32.81 -7.36
C VAL A 2 7.22 31.95 -6.79
N SER A 3 6.37 31.41 -7.66
CA SER A 3 5.37 30.42 -7.26
C SER A 3 6.12 29.13 -6.90
N ALA A 4 6.02 28.71 -5.64
CA ALA A 4 6.59 27.43 -5.21
C ALA A 4 5.74 26.28 -5.78
N LEU A 5 6.40 25.29 -6.39
CA LEU A 5 5.73 24.10 -6.88
C LEU A 5 5.33 23.21 -5.68
N THR A 6 4.07 22.81 -5.65
CA THR A 6 3.54 21.87 -4.65
C THR A 6 2.99 20.65 -5.37
N LEU A 7 3.12 19.47 -4.75
CA LEU A 7 2.48 18.26 -5.28
C LEU A 7 0.97 18.46 -5.34
N THR A 8 0.39 18.15 -6.50
CA THR A 8 -1.05 18.00 -6.63
C THR A 8 -1.47 16.70 -5.94
N PRO A 9 -2.76 16.54 -5.59
CA PRO A 9 -3.29 15.25 -5.18
C PRO A 9 -2.95 14.15 -6.20
N ALA A 10 -2.80 12.92 -5.73
CA ALA A 10 -2.68 11.76 -6.60
C ALA A 10 -4.00 11.56 -7.37
N TYR A 11 -3.89 11.27 -8.66
CA TYR A 11 -5.01 11.01 -9.57
C TYR A 11 -4.72 9.74 -10.38
N ASP A 12 -5.71 9.29 -11.17
CA ASP A 12 -5.62 8.07 -11.99
C ASP A 12 -5.32 6.79 -11.18
N ILE A 13 -5.96 6.68 -10.00
CA ILE A 13 -5.88 5.48 -9.16
C ILE A 13 -6.93 4.48 -9.65
N CYS A 14 -6.49 3.49 -10.43
CA CYS A 14 -7.34 2.42 -10.96
C CYS A 14 -6.92 1.06 -10.38
N PRO A 15 -7.49 0.61 -9.25
CA PRO A 15 -7.20 -0.71 -8.71
C PRO A 15 -7.74 -1.79 -9.66
N GLN A 16 -6.84 -2.65 -10.16
CA GLN A 16 -7.20 -3.78 -11.01
C GLN A 16 -7.03 -5.08 -10.24
N GLY A 17 -7.99 -5.98 -10.39
CA GLY A 17 -7.93 -7.30 -9.78
C GLY A 17 -6.67 -8.04 -10.24
N ARG A 18 -5.92 -8.60 -9.29
CA ARG A 18 -4.74 -9.44 -9.58
C ARG A 18 -5.09 -10.89 -9.28
N ALA A 19 -4.78 -11.78 -10.22
CA ALA A 19 -5.00 -13.21 -10.08
C ALA A 19 -3.91 -13.92 -9.25
N SER A 20 -2.71 -13.32 -9.15
CA SER A 20 -1.59 -13.83 -8.34
C SER A 20 -1.61 -13.24 -6.94
N ASN A 21 -1.13 -14.04 -5.96
CA ASN A 21 -0.88 -13.58 -4.59
C ASN A 21 0.38 -12.70 -4.47
N GLU A 22 1.21 -12.67 -5.52
CA GLU A 22 2.38 -11.80 -5.59
C GLU A 22 2.11 -10.59 -6.48
N ALA A 23 2.55 -9.42 -6.03
CA ALA A 23 2.34 -8.17 -6.75
C ALA A 23 3.63 -7.37 -6.87
N SER A 24 3.84 -6.76 -8.04
CA SER A 24 4.89 -5.78 -8.31
C SER A 24 4.32 -4.38 -8.59
N GLN A 25 5.16 -3.38 -8.35
CA GLN A 25 4.95 -1.96 -8.61
C GLN A 25 5.45 -1.55 -10.00
N ALA A 26 4.83 -0.52 -10.58
CA ALA A 26 5.26 0.03 -11.86
C ALA A 26 6.64 0.71 -11.76
N ILE A 27 6.93 1.35 -10.62
CA ILE A 27 8.20 2.00 -10.33
C ILE A 27 9.04 1.09 -9.43
N ARG A 28 10.34 0.98 -9.72
CA ARG A 28 11.31 0.24 -8.91
C ARG A 28 11.43 0.88 -7.52
N ILE A 29 11.34 0.07 -6.47
CA ILE A 29 11.36 0.55 -5.09
C ILE A 29 12.81 0.73 -4.62
N THR A 30 13.65 -0.28 -4.86
CA THR A 30 15.09 -0.23 -4.58
C THR A 30 15.86 -1.16 -5.50
N GLY A 31 16.98 -0.70 -6.05
CA GLY A 31 17.74 -1.50 -7.03
C GLY A 31 16.84 -1.97 -8.16
N SER A 32 16.84 -3.26 -8.48
CA SER A 32 15.91 -3.93 -9.44
C SER A 32 14.63 -4.46 -8.81
N ASN A 33 14.45 -4.31 -7.50
CA ASN A 33 13.31 -4.83 -6.79
C ASN A 33 12.11 -3.86 -6.88
N ASN A 34 11.02 -4.36 -7.45
CA ASN A 34 9.72 -3.70 -7.49
C ASN A 34 8.62 -4.55 -6.84
N LEU A 35 8.95 -5.58 -6.07
CA LEU A 35 7.97 -6.37 -5.34
C LEU A 35 7.27 -5.51 -4.29
N SER A 36 5.94 -5.56 -4.29
CA SER A 36 5.06 -4.74 -3.47
C SER A 36 5.00 -5.26 -2.02
N GLN A 37 6.13 -5.17 -1.32
CA GLN A 37 6.30 -5.66 0.05
C GLN A 37 6.81 -4.56 0.97
N LEU A 38 6.31 -4.53 2.20
CA LEU A 38 6.79 -3.62 3.25
C LEU A 38 8.28 -3.82 3.55
N LYS A 39 8.79 -5.06 3.48
CA LYS A 39 10.23 -5.35 3.60
C LYS A 39 11.06 -4.66 2.50
N THR A 40 10.57 -4.63 1.27
CA THR A 40 11.23 -3.91 0.16
C THR A 40 11.25 -2.41 0.43
N CYS A 41 10.13 -1.84 0.90
CA CYS A 41 10.04 -0.43 1.28
C CYS A 41 10.96 -0.09 2.46
N LEU A 42 11.06 -0.97 3.46
CA LEU A 42 11.95 -0.78 4.61
C LEU A 42 13.42 -0.74 4.17
N THR A 43 13.81 -1.66 3.28
CA THR A 43 15.15 -1.66 2.67
C THR A 43 15.44 -0.34 1.95
N ALA A 44 14.43 0.26 1.31
CA ALA A 44 14.56 1.52 0.59
C ALA A 44 14.49 2.78 1.48
N ALA A 45 14.06 2.68 2.74
CA ALA A 45 13.70 3.83 3.58
C ALA A 45 14.81 4.89 3.69
N HIS A 46 16.06 4.44 3.85
CA HIS A 46 17.22 5.33 3.95
C HIS A 46 17.45 6.19 2.70
N ASN A 47 17.07 5.71 1.51
CA ASN A 47 17.14 6.49 0.25
C ASN A 47 16.19 7.70 0.27
N PHE A 48 15.15 7.65 1.11
CA PHE A 48 14.14 8.69 1.27
C PHE A 48 14.30 9.47 2.58
N LEU A 49 15.46 9.36 3.23
CA LEU A 49 15.77 10.03 4.51
C LEU A 49 14.81 9.66 5.65
N LEU A 50 14.23 8.46 5.58
CA LEU A 50 13.39 7.91 6.63
C LEU A 50 14.22 6.95 7.50
N SER A 51 14.09 7.09 8.81
CA SER A 51 14.55 6.06 9.74
C SER A 51 13.65 4.83 9.68
N GLU A 52 14.16 3.71 10.15
CA GLU A 52 13.37 2.47 10.30
C GLU A 52 12.12 2.69 11.16
N ALA A 53 12.24 3.41 12.27
CA ALA A 53 11.10 3.74 13.13
C ALA A 53 10.04 4.59 12.39
N GLN A 54 10.44 5.53 11.55
CA GLN A 54 9.52 6.32 10.73
C GLN A 54 8.83 5.46 9.66
N ALA A 55 9.56 4.54 9.02
CA ALA A 55 8.99 3.61 8.05
C ALA A 55 7.93 2.71 8.70
N HIS A 56 8.24 2.12 9.87
CA HIS A 56 7.29 1.32 10.64
C HIS A 56 6.07 2.13 11.06
N ALA A 57 6.24 3.36 11.54
CA ALA A 57 5.10 4.22 11.88
C ALA A 57 4.18 4.50 10.68
N ILE A 58 4.74 4.63 9.46
CA ILE A 58 3.95 4.76 8.23
C ILE A 58 3.18 3.46 7.94
N PHE A 59 3.84 2.31 8.07
CA PHE A 59 3.21 1.00 7.84
C PHE A 59 2.06 0.76 8.83
N ASP A 60 2.27 1.04 10.10
CA ASP A 60 1.27 0.88 11.16
C ASP A 60 0.07 1.80 10.93
N ARG A 61 0.32 3.06 10.54
CA ARG A 61 -0.75 4.02 10.21
C ARG A 61 -1.59 3.52 9.03
N LEU A 62 -0.96 3.04 7.95
CA LEU A 62 -1.66 2.53 6.77
C LEU A 62 -2.47 1.28 7.08
N THR A 63 -1.86 0.29 7.74
CA THR A 63 -2.54 -0.97 8.09
C THR A 63 -3.68 -0.74 9.08
N THR A 64 -3.50 0.15 10.06
CA THR A 64 -4.54 0.55 11.01
C THR A 64 -5.70 1.24 10.30
N ALA A 65 -5.42 2.17 9.38
CA ALA A 65 -6.46 2.86 8.63
C ALA A 65 -7.28 1.88 7.78
N ILE A 66 -6.63 0.95 7.06
CA ILE A 66 -7.31 -0.07 6.27
C ILE A 66 -8.20 -0.94 7.16
N LYS A 67 -7.66 -1.44 8.29
CA LYS A 67 -8.43 -2.27 9.23
C LYS A 67 -9.63 -1.52 9.82
N LYS A 68 -9.43 -0.27 10.21
CA LYS A 68 -10.47 0.55 10.85
C LYS A 68 -11.63 0.83 9.91
N HIS A 69 -11.34 1.17 8.65
CA HIS A 69 -12.33 1.66 7.70
C HIS A 69 -12.83 0.59 6.72
N TRP A 70 -12.31 -0.64 6.78
CA TRP A 70 -12.64 -1.70 5.82
C TRP A 70 -14.15 -1.89 5.63
N ASN A 71 -14.89 -2.06 6.72
CA ASN A 71 -16.33 -2.33 6.64
C ASN A 71 -17.11 -1.15 6.08
N GLU A 72 -16.81 0.07 6.55
CA GLU A 72 -17.46 1.31 6.12
C GLU A 72 -17.23 1.55 4.61
N VAL A 73 -15.99 1.42 4.14
CA VAL A 73 -15.64 1.59 2.72
C VAL A 73 -16.26 0.51 1.85
N CYS A 74 -16.29 -0.75 2.33
CA CYS A 74 -16.94 -1.82 1.58
C CYS A 74 -18.46 -1.65 1.47
N GLU A 75 -19.09 -1.01 2.45
CA GLU A 75 -20.50 -0.63 2.39
C GLU A 75 -20.73 0.52 1.41
N GLU A 76 -19.93 1.58 1.49
CA GLU A 76 -19.99 2.72 0.56
C GLU A 76 -19.79 2.29 -0.90
N ALA A 77 -18.86 1.35 -1.13
CA ALA A 77 -18.58 0.81 -2.46
C ALA A 77 -19.51 -0.36 -2.87
N GLU A 78 -20.57 -0.63 -2.09
CA GLU A 78 -21.59 -1.66 -2.37
C GLU A 78 -21.02 -3.07 -2.61
N LEU A 79 -19.91 -3.42 -1.95
CA LEU A 79 -19.32 -4.75 -2.09
C LEU A 79 -20.20 -5.82 -1.48
N SER A 80 -20.38 -6.93 -2.21
CA SER A 80 -21.02 -8.14 -1.70
C SER A 80 -20.22 -8.75 -0.54
N GLU A 81 -20.87 -9.52 0.33
CA GLU A 81 -20.17 -10.22 1.41
C GLU A 81 -19.08 -11.18 0.88
N ILE A 82 -19.33 -11.78 -0.30
CA ILE A 82 -18.39 -12.67 -0.97
C ILE A 82 -17.14 -11.90 -1.39
N ASP A 83 -17.29 -10.75 -2.04
CA ASP A 83 -16.16 -9.92 -2.49
C ASP A 83 -15.36 -9.37 -1.30
N ARG A 84 -16.04 -8.93 -0.23
CA ARG A 84 -15.39 -8.49 1.01
C ARG A 84 -14.48 -9.58 1.58
N LYS A 85 -14.97 -10.82 1.64
CA LYS A 85 -14.19 -11.97 2.13
C LYS A 85 -13.03 -12.31 1.19
N LEU A 86 -13.24 -12.24 -0.12
CA LEU A 86 -12.21 -12.53 -1.12
C LEU A 86 -11.08 -11.49 -1.10
N PHE A 87 -11.42 -10.21 -0.94
CA PHE A 87 -10.45 -9.13 -0.99
C PHE A 87 -9.64 -9.01 0.29
N TRP A 88 -10.21 -9.36 1.45
CA TRP A 88 -9.50 -9.31 2.73
C TRP A 88 -8.43 -10.40 2.84
N GLY A 89 -7.18 -10.01 3.04
CA GLY A 89 -6.03 -10.92 3.05
C GLY A 89 -5.62 -11.44 1.66
N GLY A 90 -6.44 -11.19 0.62
CA GLY A 90 -6.14 -11.46 -0.78
C GLY A 90 -5.60 -10.23 -1.50
N GLN A 91 -6.45 -9.24 -1.76
CA GLN A 91 -6.03 -7.99 -2.42
C GLN A 91 -5.55 -6.92 -1.43
N PHE A 92 -6.17 -6.87 -0.26
CA PHE A 92 -5.83 -5.92 0.81
C PHE A 92 -5.16 -6.66 1.96
N LEU A 93 -4.07 -6.11 2.47
CA LEU A 93 -3.28 -6.70 3.58
C LEU A 93 -2.86 -8.15 3.31
N ASN A 94 -2.53 -8.47 2.06
CA ASN A 94 -2.01 -9.79 1.69
C ASN A 94 -0.72 -10.11 2.47
N PRO A 95 -0.58 -11.30 3.07
CA PRO A 95 0.63 -11.70 3.78
C PRO A 95 1.94 -11.52 2.99
N PHE A 96 1.91 -11.74 1.68
CA PHE A 96 3.06 -11.48 0.78
C PHE A 96 3.56 -10.05 0.91
N SER A 97 2.66 -9.08 1.10
CA SER A 97 2.97 -7.66 1.20
C SER A 97 3.34 -7.23 2.62
N THR A 98 2.76 -7.83 3.66
CA THR A 98 2.83 -7.31 5.03
C THR A 98 3.92 -7.93 5.90
N VAL A 99 4.51 -9.06 5.52
CA VAL A 99 5.59 -9.68 6.30
C VAL A 99 6.85 -8.82 6.22
N VAL A 100 7.24 -8.24 7.35
CA VAL A 100 8.51 -7.54 7.56
C VAL A 100 9.34 -8.43 8.45
N SER A 101 10.43 -8.99 7.92
CA SER A 101 11.36 -9.88 8.64
C SER A 101 12.74 -9.28 8.67
#